data_AF-A0A017SUM4-F1
#
_entry.id   AF-A0A017SUM4-F1
#
_cell.length_a   1.000
_cell.length_b   1.000
_cell.length_c   1.000
_cell.angle_alpha   90.00
_cell.angle_beta   90.00
_cell.angle_gamma   90.00
#
_symmetry.space_group_name_H-M   'P 1'
#
loop_
_entity.id
_entity.type
_entity.pdbx_description
1 polymer ?
#
loop_
_entity_poly.entity_id
_entity_poly.type
_entity_poly.pdbx_seq_one_letter_code
_entity_poly.pdbx_strand_id
1 'polypeptide(L)'
;MNCNATKQDKDVQFDRLFLPDRDNTSAAFHDTADGKVTPAPALTHAQQQIASDTLVLVGLDKSRTQVTDENGTFVAIDRVAQRMEVRALALSSLEDLQTNTTAAMRRQIVRTAQGHGFFSLWMSVFAHDPVMTRMLIEAFEGTATEGFDPETGRSLSPRPSNGLPHAGKI
;
A
#
# COMPACT_ATOMS: atom_id res chain seq x y z
N MET A 1 -14.14 -6.90 -6.38
CA MET A 1 -13.16 -6.15 -7.20
C MET A 1 -11.97 -7.08 -7.43
N ASN A 2 -11.71 -7.56 -8.65
CA ASN A 2 -10.55 -8.43 -8.90
C ASN A 2 -9.43 -7.61 -9.56
N CYS A 3 -8.19 -7.84 -9.14
CA CYS A 3 -6.99 -7.19 -9.67
C CYS A 3 -6.55 -7.72 -11.05
N ASN A 4 -7.33 -8.61 -11.69
CA ASN A 4 -6.88 -9.39 -12.85
C ASN A 4 -7.06 -8.70 -14.20
N ALA A 5 -7.83 -7.61 -14.29
CA ALA A 5 -8.08 -6.95 -15.58
C ALA A 5 -6.80 -6.37 -16.24
N THR A 6 -5.79 -5.97 -15.45
CA THR A 6 -4.55 -5.37 -15.96
C THR A 6 -3.42 -6.39 -16.14
N LYS A 7 -3.43 -7.46 -15.35
CA LYS A 7 -2.38 -8.49 -15.33
C LYS A 7 -2.45 -9.42 -16.54
N GLN A 8 -3.66 -9.80 -16.97
CA GLN A 8 -3.87 -10.80 -18.03
C GLN A 8 -2.90 -12.00 -17.87
N ASP A 9 -2.39 -12.54 -18.97
CA ASP A 9 -1.48 -13.70 -19.01
C ASP A 9 0.01 -13.29 -19.01
N LYS A 10 0.35 -12.10 -18.50
CA LYS A 10 1.74 -11.64 -18.48
C LYS A 10 2.57 -12.49 -17.53
N ASP A 11 3.70 -13.01 -18.03
CA ASP A 11 4.67 -13.72 -17.21
C ASP A 11 5.20 -12.79 -16.11
N VAL A 12 5.05 -13.23 -14.86
CA VAL A 12 5.35 -12.42 -13.67
C VAL A 12 6.70 -12.84 -13.14
N GLN A 13 7.72 -12.08 -13.51
CA GLN A 13 9.06 -12.23 -12.95
C GLN A 13 9.10 -11.65 -11.55
N PHE A 14 8.94 -12.53 -10.54
CA PHE A 14 8.93 -12.19 -9.11
C PHE A 14 10.16 -11.42 -8.65
N ASP A 15 11.28 -11.51 -9.39
CA ASP A 15 12.52 -10.78 -9.16
C ASP A 15 12.54 -9.34 -9.60
N ARG A 16 11.56 -8.94 -10.39
CA ARG A 16 11.49 -7.59 -10.95
C ARG A 16 10.33 -6.79 -10.38
N LEU A 17 9.69 -7.28 -9.32
CA LEU A 17 8.49 -6.69 -8.75
C LEU A 17 8.55 -6.65 -7.21
N PHE A 18 7.84 -5.65 -6.66
CA PHE A 18 7.42 -5.60 -5.26
C PHE A 18 6.00 -6.14 -5.14
N LEU A 19 5.82 -7.20 -4.35
CA LEU A 19 4.54 -7.84 -4.12
C LEU A 19 4.12 -7.69 -2.67
N PRO A 20 2.88 -7.26 -2.38
CA PRO A 20 2.44 -6.96 -1.01
C PRO A 20 2.42 -8.18 -0.08
N ASP A 21 2.31 -9.40 -0.63
CA ASP A 21 2.35 -10.66 0.10
C ASP A 21 3.79 -11.13 0.44
N ARG A 22 4.82 -10.45 -0.09
CA ARG A 22 6.24 -10.85 0.06
C ARG A 22 7.17 -9.74 0.50
N ASP A 23 6.80 -8.51 0.14
CA ASP A 23 7.65 -7.34 0.19
C ASP A 23 6.89 -6.22 0.94
N ASN A 24 7.62 -5.36 1.65
CA ASN A 24 7.05 -4.22 2.34
C ASN A 24 6.75 -3.10 1.34
N THR A 25 5.56 -3.15 0.74
CA THR A 25 5.12 -2.15 -0.27
C THR A 25 4.95 -0.74 0.32
N SER A 26 4.80 -0.60 1.64
CA SER A 26 4.77 0.73 2.28
C SER A 26 6.14 1.41 2.29
N ALA A 27 7.23 0.63 2.26
CA ALA A 27 8.59 1.16 2.08
C ALA A 27 8.91 1.46 0.62
N ALA A 28 8.35 0.66 -0.30
CA ALA A 28 8.65 0.74 -1.72
C ALA A 28 7.96 1.92 -2.43
N PHE A 29 6.82 2.36 -1.91
CA PHE A 29 5.95 3.32 -2.59
C PHE A 29 5.61 4.52 -1.71
N HIS A 30 5.50 5.67 -2.35
CA HIS A 30 5.06 6.91 -1.73
C HIS A 30 3.77 7.40 -2.39
N ASP A 31 2.77 7.70 -1.57
CA ASP A 31 1.49 8.29 -1.98
C ASP A 31 1.58 9.82 -1.98
N THR A 32 1.47 10.43 -3.16
CA THR A 32 1.51 11.88 -3.33
C THR A 32 0.16 12.53 -3.03
N ALA A 33 0.16 13.83 -2.74
CA ALA A 33 -1.06 14.57 -2.35
C ALA A 33 -2.14 14.55 -3.44
N ASP A 34 -1.73 14.46 -4.71
CA ASP A 34 -2.61 14.32 -5.87
C ASP A 34 -3.07 12.87 -6.12
N GLY A 35 -2.88 11.94 -5.16
CA GLY A 35 -3.38 10.57 -5.24
C GLY A 35 -2.60 9.64 -6.17
N LYS A 36 -1.43 10.07 -6.65
CA LYS A 36 -0.53 9.20 -7.42
C LYS A 36 0.36 8.39 -6.50
N VAL A 37 0.95 7.35 -7.07
CA VAL A 37 1.98 6.54 -6.42
C VAL A 37 3.27 6.69 -7.17
N THR A 38 4.35 6.96 -6.44
CA THR A 38 5.70 6.98 -6.97
C THR A 38 6.58 6.00 -6.22
N PRO A 39 7.69 5.53 -6.81
CA PRO A 39 8.75 4.89 -6.04
C PRO A 39 9.16 5.77 -4.84
N ALA A 40 9.44 5.16 -3.70
CA ALA A 40 9.89 5.91 -2.54
C ALA A 40 11.29 6.52 -2.80
N PRO A 41 11.55 7.77 -2.38
CA PRO A 41 12.79 8.48 -2.72
C PRO A 41 14.03 7.89 -2.02
N ALA A 42 13.84 7.15 -0.93
CA ALA A 42 14.91 6.50 -0.18
C ALA A 42 15.42 5.20 -0.82
N LEU A 43 14.79 4.74 -1.92
CA LEU A 43 15.18 3.53 -2.63
C LEU A 43 16.48 3.71 -3.41
N THR A 44 17.28 2.64 -3.50
CA THR A 44 18.43 2.56 -4.40
C THR A 44 17.99 2.61 -5.86
N HIS A 45 18.90 2.91 -6.79
CA HIS A 45 18.57 2.97 -8.22
C HIS A 45 17.98 1.65 -8.76
N ALA A 46 18.48 0.49 -8.29
CA ALA A 46 17.94 -0.80 -8.68
C ALA A 46 16.52 -1.02 -8.15
N GLN A 47 16.26 -0.63 -6.89
CA GLN A 47 14.94 -0.71 -6.28
C GLN A 47 13.94 0.25 -6.93
N GLN A 48 14.37 1.43 -7.34
CA GLN A 48 13.51 2.37 -8.08
C GLN A 48 13.03 1.76 -9.38
N GLN A 49 13.88 1.03 -10.12
CA GLN A 49 13.47 0.34 -11.33
C GLN A 49 12.43 -0.77 -11.03
N ILE A 50 12.65 -1.57 -9.98
CA ILE A 50 11.69 -2.61 -9.53
C ILE A 50 10.34 -1.97 -9.16
N ALA A 51 10.35 -0.84 -8.44
CA ALA A 51 9.15 -0.10 -8.09
C ALA A 51 8.42 0.43 -9.33
N SER A 52 9.14 1.02 -10.28
CA SER A 52 8.56 1.48 -11.55
C SER A 52 7.96 0.35 -12.37
N ASP A 53 8.67 -0.78 -12.51
CA ASP A 53 8.19 -1.98 -13.21
C ASP A 53 6.91 -2.51 -12.54
N THR A 54 6.85 -2.46 -11.20
CA THR A 54 5.65 -2.82 -10.42
C THR A 54 4.48 -1.90 -10.73
N LEU A 55 4.67 -0.58 -10.70
CA LEU A 55 3.61 0.40 -10.99
C LEU A 55 3.03 0.21 -12.39
N VAL A 56 3.88 -0.02 -13.38
CA VAL A 56 3.48 -0.32 -14.76
C VAL A 56 2.69 -1.63 -14.86
N LEU A 57 3.14 -2.67 -14.16
CA LEU A 57 2.45 -3.96 -14.16
C LEU A 57 1.03 -3.84 -13.59
N VAL A 58 0.86 -3.12 -12.48
CA VAL A 58 -0.44 -2.96 -11.81
C VAL A 58 -1.28 -1.80 -12.36
N GLY A 59 -0.76 -1.06 -13.35
CA GLY A 59 -1.45 0.06 -13.99
C GLY A 59 -1.61 1.28 -13.07
N LEU A 60 -0.78 1.42 -12.04
CA LEU A 60 -0.76 2.60 -11.16
C LEU A 60 0.07 3.76 -11.76
N ASP A 61 0.80 3.50 -12.85
CA ASP A 61 1.40 4.53 -13.72
C ASP A 61 0.35 5.30 -14.53
N LYS A 62 -0.86 4.74 -14.68
CA LYS A 62 -1.93 5.31 -15.50
C LYS A 62 -2.92 6.10 -14.64
N SER A 63 -3.24 7.33 -15.06
CA SER A 63 -4.23 8.17 -14.40
C SER A 63 -5.66 7.63 -14.51
N ARG A 64 -5.98 6.89 -15.58
CA ARG A 64 -7.26 6.21 -15.79
C ARG A 64 -7.04 4.86 -16.42
N THR A 65 -7.60 3.81 -15.82
CA THR A 65 -7.67 2.49 -16.44
C THR A 65 -9.11 2.23 -16.87
N GLN A 66 -9.33 2.07 -18.18
CA GLN A 66 -10.59 1.52 -18.66
C GLN A 66 -10.59 0.03 -18.33
N VAL A 67 -11.54 -0.40 -17.51
CA VAL A 67 -11.78 -1.80 -17.19
C VAL A 67 -13.15 -2.16 -17.75
N THR A 68 -13.21 -3.25 -18.49
CA THR A 68 -14.47 -3.78 -19.00
C THR A 68 -15.15 -4.57 -17.88
N ASP A 69 -16.40 -4.25 -17.54
CA ASP A 69 -17.18 -5.03 -16.60
C ASP A 69 -17.67 -6.35 -17.21
N GLU A 70 -18.37 -7.17 -16.42
CA GLU A 70 -18.93 -8.46 -16.82
C GLU A 70 -19.91 -8.36 -18.01
N ASN A 71 -20.43 -7.17 -18.29
CA ASN A 71 -21.38 -6.89 -19.37
C ASN A 71 -20.72 -6.29 -20.62
N GLY A 72 -19.38 -6.19 -20.67
CA GLY A 72 -18.70 -5.57 -21.80
C GLY A 72 -18.68 -4.04 -21.75
N THR A 73 -19.13 -3.42 -20.66
CA THR A 73 -19.20 -1.97 -20.50
C THR A 73 -17.87 -1.43 -20.02
N PHE A 74 -17.36 -0.39 -20.67
CA PHE A 74 -16.16 0.31 -20.21
C PHE A 74 -16.46 1.11 -18.94
N VAL A 75 -15.95 0.65 -17.81
CA VAL A 75 -15.94 1.40 -16.55
C VAL A 75 -14.57 2.06 -16.41
N ALA A 76 -14.55 3.39 -16.32
CA ALA A 76 -13.35 4.11 -15.97
C ALA A 76 -13.12 3.95 -14.45
N ILE A 77 -12.12 3.17 -14.06
CA ILE A 77 -11.69 3.14 -12.66
C ILE A 77 -10.71 4.29 -12.46
N ASP A 78 -11.16 5.32 -11.75
CA ASP A 78 -10.32 6.42 -11.30
C ASP A 78 -9.67 6.04 -9.97
N ARG A 79 -8.58 5.26 -10.06
CA ARG A 79 -7.81 4.81 -8.89
C ARG A 79 -7.20 6.00 -8.14
N VAL A 80 -6.92 7.10 -8.83
CA VAL A 80 -6.39 8.32 -8.23
C VAL A 80 -7.46 8.95 -7.33
N ALA A 81 -8.68 9.12 -7.85
CA ALA A 81 -9.80 9.66 -7.06
C ALA A 81 -10.11 8.81 -5.82
N GLN A 82 -10.15 7.47 -5.96
CA GLN A 82 -10.36 6.56 -4.82
C GLN A 82 -9.27 6.72 -3.75
N ARG A 83 -8.00 6.83 -4.16
CA ARG A 83 -6.89 7.07 -3.21
C ARG A 83 -7.00 8.42 -2.53
N MET A 84 -7.39 9.48 -3.26
CA MET A 84 -7.59 10.80 -2.68
C MET A 84 -8.70 10.79 -1.63
N GLU A 85 -9.81 10.10 -1.90
CA GLU A 85 -10.91 9.94 -0.96
C GLU A 85 -10.46 9.20 0.31
N VAL A 86 -9.76 8.07 0.16
CA VAL A 86 -9.23 7.31 1.30
C VAL A 86 -8.16 8.11 2.05
N ARG A 87 -7.36 8.94 1.37
CA ARG A 87 -6.39 9.85 2.01
C ARG A 87 -7.09 10.88 2.88
N ALA A 88 -8.14 11.52 2.35
CA ALA A 88 -8.91 12.50 3.09
C ALA A 88 -9.54 11.86 4.34
N LEU A 89 -10.11 10.66 4.18
CA LEU A 89 -10.66 9.89 5.30
C LEU A 89 -9.61 9.56 6.36
N ALA A 90 -8.40 9.14 5.94
CA ALA A 90 -7.31 8.82 6.86
C ALA A 90 -6.81 10.06 7.62
N LEU A 91 -6.68 11.20 6.94
CA LEU A 91 -6.29 12.47 7.58
C LEU A 91 -7.34 12.94 8.59
N SER A 92 -8.62 12.90 8.22
CA SER A 92 -9.72 13.22 9.16
C SER A 92 -9.71 12.28 10.37
N SER A 93 -9.44 10.98 10.15
CA SER A 93 -9.31 10.00 11.24
C SER A 93 -8.14 10.30 12.18
N LEU A 94 -7.04 10.86 11.67
CA LEU A 94 -5.91 11.30 12.49
C LEU A 94 -6.29 12.51 13.36
N GLU A 95 -7.00 13.48 12.78
CA GLU A 95 -7.51 14.65 13.51
C GLU A 95 -8.48 14.24 14.64
N ASP A 96 -9.40 13.31 14.34
CA ASP A 96 -10.31 12.73 15.33
C ASP A 96 -9.55 12.00 16.45
N LEU A 97 -8.48 11.27 16.12
CA LEU A 97 -7.66 10.61 17.12
C LEU A 97 -6.90 11.60 18.00
N GLN A 98 -6.38 12.68 17.42
CA GLN A 98 -5.65 13.72 18.14
C GLN A 98 -6.56 14.49 19.11
N THR A 99 -7.82 14.67 18.76
CA THR A 99 -8.83 15.32 19.61
C THR A 99 -9.49 14.36 20.61
N ASN A 100 -9.48 13.06 20.33
CA ASN A 100 -10.10 12.03 21.15
C ASN A 100 -9.25 10.75 21.23
N THR A 101 -8.12 10.83 21.94
CA THR A 101 -7.13 9.74 22.07
C THR A 101 -7.64 8.61 22.97
N THR A 102 -8.59 7.83 22.47
CA THR A 102 -9.13 6.66 23.16
C THR A 102 -8.81 5.37 22.42
N ALA A 103 -8.70 4.28 23.17
CA ALA A 103 -8.54 2.95 22.57
C ALA A 103 -9.74 2.58 21.66
N ALA A 104 -10.93 3.10 21.95
CA ALA A 104 -12.11 2.91 21.10
C ALA A 104 -11.96 3.61 19.74
N MET A 105 -11.43 4.84 19.71
CA MET A 105 -11.14 5.57 18.48
C MET A 105 -10.12 4.82 17.61
N ARG A 106 -9.01 4.37 18.20
CA ARG A 106 -8.00 3.57 17.50
C ARG A 106 -8.58 2.31 16.84
N ARG A 107 -9.41 1.56 17.58
CA ARG A 107 -10.11 0.38 17.02
C ARG A 107 -11.09 0.74 15.90
N GLN A 108 -11.75 1.89 15.99
CA GLN A 108 -12.63 2.37 14.93
C GLN A 108 -11.83 2.68 13.66
N ILE A 109 -10.70 3.36 13.79
CA ILE A 109 -9.82 3.68 12.66
C ILE A 109 -9.33 2.40 11.97
N VAL A 110 -8.93 1.38 12.74
CA VAL A 110 -8.54 0.08 12.18
C VAL A 110 -9.67 -0.56 11.39
N ARG A 111 -10.90 -0.59 11.93
CA ARG A 111 -12.07 -1.12 11.20
C ARG A 111 -12.34 -0.34 9.92
N THR A 112 -12.24 0.99 9.97
CA THR A 112 -12.38 1.86 8.80
C THR A 112 -11.33 1.53 7.75
N ALA A 113 -10.06 1.38 8.15
CA ALA A 113 -8.97 1.03 7.26
C ALA A 113 -9.20 -0.34 6.58
N GLN A 114 -9.56 -1.37 7.35
CA GLN A 114 -9.87 -2.70 6.80
C GLN A 114 -11.04 -2.65 5.80
N GLY A 115 -12.07 -1.86 6.07
CA GLY A 115 -13.22 -1.70 5.18
C GLY A 115 -12.89 -1.00 3.85
N HIS A 116 -11.89 -0.11 3.83
CA HIS A 116 -11.52 0.66 2.63
C HIS A 116 -10.29 0.10 1.90
N GLY A 117 -9.44 -0.68 2.56
CA GLY A 117 -8.16 -1.13 2.00
C GLY A 117 -7.07 -0.04 2.06
N PHE A 118 -6.20 0.00 1.04
CA PHE A 118 -5.12 0.99 0.89
C PHE A 118 -4.15 1.05 2.09
N PHE A 119 -3.69 -0.10 2.57
CA PHE A 119 -2.81 -0.24 3.73
C PHE A 119 -1.63 0.76 3.77
N SER A 120 -0.89 0.94 2.66
CA SER A 120 0.26 1.85 2.60
C SER A 120 -0.10 3.30 2.91
N LEU A 121 -1.30 3.73 2.53
CA LEU A 121 -1.79 5.09 2.75
C LEU A 121 -2.07 5.32 4.24
N TRP A 122 -2.75 4.37 4.88
CA TRP A 122 -3.00 4.42 6.33
C TRP A 122 -1.67 4.40 7.10
N MET A 123 -0.73 3.52 6.72
CA MET A 123 0.61 3.50 7.32
C MET A 123 1.35 4.83 7.16
N SER A 124 1.24 5.49 6.01
CA SER A 124 1.87 6.78 5.77
C SER A 124 1.26 7.89 6.63
N VAL A 125 -0.06 7.94 6.80
CA VAL A 125 -0.73 8.97 7.61
C VAL A 125 -0.42 8.81 9.09
N PHE A 126 -0.36 7.57 9.57
CA PHE A 126 -0.12 7.26 10.99
C PHE A 126 1.35 6.99 11.32
N ALA A 127 2.30 7.29 10.42
CA ALA A 127 3.72 6.96 10.57
C ALA A 127 4.38 7.50 11.87
N HIS A 128 3.79 8.53 12.49
CA HIS A 128 4.25 9.13 13.74
C HIS A 128 3.53 8.61 14.99
N ASP A 129 2.62 7.65 14.86
CA ASP A 129 1.92 6.99 15.96
C ASP A 129 2.23 5.48 15.96
N PRO A 130 3.25 5.04 16.72
CA PRO A 130 3.68 3.64 16.79
C PRO A 130 2.58 2.66 17.20
N VAL A 131 1.62 3.11 18.01
CA VAL A 131 0.52 2.26 18.46
C VAL A 131 -0.47 2.05 17.32
N MET A 132 -0.79 3.10 16.54
CA MET A 132 -1.63 2.96 15.36
C MET A 132 -0.98 2.12 14.27
N THR A 133 0.30 2.34 13.96
CA THR A 133 1.00 1.57 12.92
C THR A 133 1.01 0.08 13.24
N ARG A 134 1.30 -0.29 14.49
CA ARG A 134 1.23 -1.67 14.94
C ARG A 134 -0.17 -2.27 14.80
N MET A 135 -1.20 -1.54 15.26
CA MET A 135 -2.58 -2.01 15.14
C MET A 135 -3.01 -2.20 13.67
N LEU A 136 -2.52 -1.37 12.76
CA LEU A 136 -2.79 -1.52 11.32
C LEU A 136 -2.05 -2.73 10.74
N ILE A 137 -0.77 -2.94 11.08
CA ILE A 137 0.00 -4.11 10.63
C ILE A 137 -0.67 -5.41 11.08
N GLU A 138 -1.09 -5.49 12.34
CA GLU A 138 -1.76 -6.68 12.90
C GLU A 138 -3.14 -6.95 12.27
N ALA A 139 -3.84 -5.90 11.80
CA ALA A 139 -5.18 -6.01 11.27
C ALA A 139 -5.26 -6.40 9.77
N PHE A 140 -4.22 -6.12 8.99
CA PHE A 140 -4.20 -6.46 7.56
C PHE A 140 -3.53 -7.81 7.34
N GLU A 141 -4.36 -8.87 7.27
CA GLU A 141 -3.90 -10.24 7.00
C GLU A 141 -3.06 -10.32 5.71
N GLY A 142 -1.96 -11.08 5.76
CA GLY A 142 -1.03 -11.23 4.64
C GLY A 142 0.05 -10.14 4.55
N THR A 143 0.07 -9.17 5.47
CA THR A 143 1.18 -8.21 5.60
C THR A 143 2.42 -8.90 6.16
N ALA A 144 3.56 -8.79 5.49
CA ALA A 144 4.85 -9.30 5.98
C ALA A 144 5.32 -8.50 7.22
N THR A 145 4.89 -8.94 8.39
CA THR A 145 5.17 -8.29 9.69
C THR A 145 6.67 -8.09 9.94
N GLU A 146 7.51 -8.98 9.42
CA GLU A 146 8.97 -8.91 9.49
C GLU A 146 9.58 -7.72 8.73
N GLY A 147 8.79 -7.05 7.88
CA GLY A 147 9.19 -5.82 7.19
C GLY A 147 9.12 -4.56 8.05
N PHE A 148 8.62 -4.66 9.29
CA PHE A 148 8.39 -3.53 10.19
C PHE A 148 9.12 -3.71 11.52
N ASP A 149 9.56 -2.58 12.08
CA ASP A 149 10.15 -2.53 13.41
C ASP A 149 9.08 -2.86 14.46
N PRO A 150 9.31 -3.85 15.34
CA PRO A 150 8.27 -4.34 16.25
C PRO A 150 7.90 -3.34 17.35
N GLU A 151 8.75 -2.37 17.65
CA GLU A 151 8.50 -1.37 18.70
C GLU A 151 7.90 -0.09 18.13
N THR A 152 8.39 0.35 16.98
CA THR A 152 8.06 1.65 16.38
C THR A 152 7.07 1.54 15.22
N GLY A 153 6.88 0.35 14.66
CA GLY A 153 6.09 0.11 13.45
C GLY A 153 6.69 0.77 12.19
N ARG A 154 7.92 1.28 12.28
CA ARG A 154 8.62 1.89 11.15
C ARG A 154 8.99 0.82 10.13
N SER A 155 8.92 1.15 8.85
CA SER A 155 9.38 0.25 7.81
C SER A 155 10.91 0.07 7.90
N LEU A 156 11.36 -1.18 7.97
CA LEU A 156 12.78 -1.54 8.07
C LEU A 156 13.43 -1.75 6.71
N SER A 157 12.72 -2.42 5.79
CA SER A 157 13.19 -2.73 4.45
C SER A 157 11.99 -2.93 3.53
N PRO A 158 12.04 -2.46 2.27
CA PRO A 158 11.09 -2.86 1.24
C PRO A 158 11.05 -4.37 1.03
N ARG A 159 12.10 -5.09 1.43
CA ARG A 159 12.23 -6.53 1.21
C ARG A 159 12.90 -7.24 2.39
N PRO A 160 12.13 -7.79 3.34
CA PRO A 160 12.70 -8.57 4.41
C PRO A 160 13.32 -9.87 3.86
N SER A 161 14.43 -10.31 4.45
CA SER A 161 14.94 -11.66 4.20
C SER A 161 14.10 -12.64 5.00
N ASN A 162 13.20 -13.38 4.34
CA ASN A 162 12.27 -14.29 5.00
C ASN A 162 12.39 -15.74 4.50
N GLY A 163 13.53 -16.11 3.93
CA GLY A 163 13.83 -17.48 3.49
C GLY A 163 13.04 -17.97 2.27
N LEU A 164 12.11 -17.16 1.73
CA LEU A 164 11.43 -17.46 0.48
C LEU A 164 12.38 -17.27 -0.72
N PRO A 165 12.25 -18.09 -1.79
CA PRO A 165 12.97 -17.86 -3.02
C PRO A 165 12.74 -16.41 -3.48
N HIS A 166 13.83 -15.71 -3.75
CA HIS A 166 13.79 -14.34 -4.24
C HIS A 166 13.30 -13.30 -3.19
N ALA A 167 13.31 -13.62 -1.89
CA ALA A 167 13.22 -12.64 -0.81
C ALA A 167 14.55 -11.88 -0.63
N GLY A 168 14.55 -10.76 0.11
CA GLY A 168 15.75 -9.96 0.39
C GLY A 168 16.46 -9.37 -0.84
N LYS A 169 15.77 -9.20 -1.98
CA LYS A 169 16.35 -8.46 -3.12
C LYS A 169 16.67 -7.03 -2.70
N ILE A 170 17.93 -6.71 -2.96
CA ILE A 170 18.73 -5.56 -2.51
C ILE A 170 17.95 -4.26 -2.59
#